data_AF-A0A9D5U7B6-F1
#
_entry.id   AF-A0A9D5U7B6-F1
#
_cell.length_a   1.000
_cell.length_b   1.000
_cell.length_c   1.000
_cell.angle_alpha   90.00
_cell.angle_beta   90.00
_cell.angle_gamma   90.00
#
_symmetry.space_group_name_H-M   'P 1'
#
loop_
_entity.id
_entity.type
_entity.pdbx_description
1 polymer ?
#
loop_
_entity_poly.entity_id
_entity_poly.type
_entity_poly.pdbx_seq_one_letter_code
_entity_poly.pdbx_strand_id
1 'polypeptide(L)'
;MTTQPGPDPSRTARRRRVHERQAVVFGLLVAFLAVTGIGALAVYTGAVEPPFDRTFSTPKVEDALAGVKAPCLQEGALPIPYGEVQVRVLNASGKGGLAAANKQILEKRGFTIASVGDLKDAAGKNQEQASTQISFGATGIAQAYTLAAHYDDAVLVLDDRADATVDLVLGENFVNLVDEELVQIDPAVPLTSPAGCVAIETITPKAAYVAPVPVEEAPAEG
;
A
#
# COMPACT_ATOMS: atom_id res chain seq x y z
N MET A 1 69.29 -23.05 -67.47
CA MET A 1 69.11 -21.82 -66.68
C MET A 1 67.62 -21.57 -66.52
N THR A 2 67.07 -21.82 -65.34
CA THR A 2 65.66 -21.56 -65.01
C THR A 2 65.53 -20.16 -64.41
N THR A 3 64.92 -19.23 -65.15
CA THR A 3 64.56 -17.90 -64.65
C THR A 3 63.23 -17.98 -63.90
N GLN A 4 63.28 -17.74 -62.59
CA GLN A 4 62.10 -17.69 -61.72
C GLN A 4 61.47 -16.28 -61.80
N PRO A 5 60.16 -16.15 -62.08
CA PRO A 5 59.53 -14.84 -62.15
C PRO A 5 59.41 -14.23 -60.75
N GLY A 6 59.93 -13.01 -60.59
CA GLY A 6 59.81 -12.23 -59.35
C GLY A 6 58.37 -11.82 -59.04
N PRO A 7 58.02 -11.58 -57.76
CA PRO A 7 56.64 -11.33 -57.35
C PRO A 7 56.09 -10.03 -57.96
N ASP A 8 54.91 -10.13 -58.56
CA ASP A 8 54.18 -9.05 -59.24
C ASP A 8 53.72 -7.95 -58.23
N PRO A 9 54.21 -6.70 -58.37
CA PRO A 9 53.94 -5.61 -57.42
C PRO A 9 52.48 -5.15 -57.40
N SER A 10 51.68 -5.50 -58.41
CA SER A 10 50.25 -5.13 -58.46
C SER A 10 49.39 -5.94 -57.46
N ARG A 11 49.79 -7.19 -57.17
CA ARG A 11 49.08 -8.10 -56.26
C ARG A 11 49.35 -7.79 -54.79
N THR A 12 50.55 -7.31 -54.46
CA THR A 12 50.94 -6.94 -53.08
C THR A 12 50.25 -5.64 -52.63
N ALA A 13 50.12 -4.65 -53.52
CA ALA A 13 49.43 -3.39 -53.24
C ALA A 13 47.91 -3.57 -52.98
N ARG A 14 47.26 -4.53 -53.64
CA ARG A 14 45.83 -4.84 -53.43
C ARG A 14 45.58 -5.52 -52.08
N ARG A 15 46.45 -6.46 -51.66
CA ARG A 15 46.35 -7.13 -50.35
C ARG A 15 46.54 -6.14 -49.20
N ARG A 16 47.49 -5.20 -49.32
CA ARG A 16 47.75 -4.18 -48.30
C ARG A 16 46.53 -3.29 -48.02
N ARG A 17 45.83 -2.85 -49.08
CA ARG A 17 44.60 -2.04 -48.96
C ARG A 17 43.42 -2.78 -48.31
N VAL A 18 43.34 -4.10 -48.46
CA VAL A 18 42.30 -4.92 -47.82
C VAL A 18 42.59 -5.10 -46.32
N HIS A 19 43.85 -5.38 -45.98
CA HIS A 19 44.28 -5.49 -44.57
C HIS A 19 44.19 -4.15 -43.83
N GLU A 20 44.49 -3.02 -44.49
CA GLU A 20 44.33 -1.68 -43.91
C GLU A 20 42.85 -1.37 -43.61
N ARG A 21 41.93 -1.68 -44.54
CA ARG A 21 40.48 -1.49 -44.31
C ARG A 21 39.96 -2.39 -43.20
N GLN A 22 40.39 -3.65 -43.16
CA GLN A 22 40.01 -4.58 -42.09
C GLN A 22 40.57 -4.12 -40.74
N ALA A 23 41.82 -3.66 -40.67
CA ALA A 23 42.42 -3.16 -39.43
C ALA A 23 41.69 -1.92 -38.89
N VAL A 24 41.24 -1.01 -39.76
CA VAL A 24 40.42 0.14 -39.36
C VAL A 24 39.06 -0.30 -38.82
N VAL A 25 38.38 -1.25 -39.49
CA VAL A 25 37.07 -1.76 -39.05
C VAL A 25 37.19 -2.53 -37.73
N PHE A 26 38.17 -3.42 -37.60
CA PHE A 26 38.43 -4.13 -36.35
C PHE A 26 38.85 -3.17 -35.24
N GLY A 27 39.66 -2.16 -35.54
CA GLY A 27 40.04 -1.10 -34.58
C GLY A 27 38.83 -0.32 -34.08
N LEU A 28 37.90 0.07 -34.97
CA LEU A 28 36.66 0.76 -34.59
C LEU A 28 35.74 -0.13 -33.77
N LEU A 29 35.62 -1.42 -34.12
CA LEU A 29 34.83 -2.38 -33.35
C LEU A 29 35.39 -2.59 -31.95
N VAL A 30 36.72 -2.74 -31.82
CA VAL A 30 37.38 -2.90 -30.52
C VAL A 30 37.24 -1.63 -29.68
N ALA A 31 37.39 -0.45 -30.28
CA ALA A 31 37.20 0.82 -29.58
C ALA A 31 35.75 0.99 -29.09
N PHE A 32 34.76 0.66 -29.93
CA PHE A 32 33.35 0.69 -29.55
C PHE A 32 33.04 -0.28 -28.41
N LEU A 33 33.61 -1.48 -28.46
CA LEU A 33 33.43 -2.50 -27.43
C LEU A 33 34.10 -2.09 -26.10
N ALA A 34 35.24 -1.39 -26.17
CA ALA A 34 35.90 -0.81 -25.00
C ALA A 34 35.06 0.32 -24.38
N VAL A 35 34.50 1.24 -25.17
CA VAL A 35 33.65 2.34 -24.67
C VAL A 35 32.38 1.80 -24.01
N THR A 36 31.70 0.84 -24.65
CA THR A 36 30.50 0.20 -24.08
C THR A 36 30.84 -0.59 -22.81
N GLY A 37 31.97 -1.30 -22.78
CA GLY A 37 32.46 -2.01 -21.59
C GLY A 37 32.77 -1.08 -20.42
N ILE A 38 33.42 0.06 -20.67
CA ILE A 38 33.68 1.09 -19.64
C ILE A 38 32.37 1.68 -19.11
N GLY A 39 31.41 1.96 -20.00
CA GLY A 39 30.08 2.44 -19.59
C GLY A 39 29.35 1.43 -18.71
N ALA A 40 29.36 0.15 -19.09
CA ALA A 40 28.77 -0.93 -18.28
C ALA A 40 29.46 -1.08 -16.92
N LEU A 41 30.78 -0.95 -16.87
CA LEU A 41 31.54 -1.02 -15.62
C LEU A 41 31.20 0.18 -14.70
N ALA A 42 31.09 1.39 -15.25
CA ALA A 42 30.74 2.58 -14.49
C ALA A 42 29.34 2.49 -13.85
N VAL A 43 28.38 1.88 -14.56
CA VAL A 43 27.05 1.56 -14.02
C VAL A 43 27.14 0.47 -12.95
N TYR A 44 27.91 -0.60 -13.20
CA TYR A 44 28.09 -1.70 -12.24
C TYR A 44 28.74 -1.25 -10.92
N THR A 45 29.71 -0.33 -10.98
CA THR A 45 30.37 0.23 -9.78
C THR A 45 29.55 1.34 -9.12
N GLY A 46 28.38 1.71 -9.65
CA GLY A 46 27.54 2.78 -9.13
C GLY A 46 28.12 4.19 -9.30
N ALA A 47 29.05 4.39 -10.24
CA ALA A 47 29.65 5.68 -10.51
C ALA A 47 28.77 6.58 -11.40
N VAL A 48 27.81 5.98 -12.12
CA VAL A 48 26.84 6.68 -12.98
C VAL A 48 25.47 6.03 -12.81
N GLU A 49 24.48 6.83 -12.47
CA GLU A 49 23.06 6.43 -12.44
C GLU A 49 22.52 6.40 -13.88
N PRO A 50 21.97 5.27 -14.37
CA PRO A 50 21.43 5.20 -15.72
C PRO A 50 20.12 6.01 -15.83
N PRO A 51 19.87 6.69 -16.96
CA PRO A 51 18.71 7.58 -17.15
C PRO A 51 17.35 6.87 -17.22
N PHE A 52 17.32 5.54 -17.00
CA PHE A 52 16.13 4.70 -17.02
C PHE A 52 15.82 4.04 -15.68
N ASP A 53 16.61 4.31 -14.64
CA ASP A 53 16.28 3.89 -13.27
C ASP A 53 15.11 4.75 -12.75
N ARG A 54 13.91 4.38 -13.19
CA ARG A 54 12.72 4.64 -12.39
C ARG A 54 12.77 3.61 -11.28
N THR A 55 13.39 3.98 -10.16
CA THR A 55 13.28 3.21 -8.94
C THR A 55 11.79 2.95 -8.73
N PHE A 56 11.39 1.69 -8.65
CA PHE A 56 10.11 1.37 -8.04
C PHE A 56 10.22 1.91 -6.62
N SER A 57 9.65 3.08 -6.37
CA SER A 57 9.28 3.48 -5.02
C SER A 57 8.23 2.48 -4.59
N THR A 58 8.66 1.33 -4.07
CA THR A 58 7.85 0.63 -3.08
C THR A 58 7.71 1.65 -1.97
N PRO A 59 6.54 2.30 -1.78
CA PRO A 59 6.35 3.09 -0.59
C PRO A 59 6.70 2.15 0.55
N LYS A 60 7.66 2.56 1.37
CA LYS A 60 7.89 1.92 2.65
C LYS A 60 6.53 1.99 3.32
N VAL A 61 5.81 0.86 3.38
CA VAL A 61 4.59 0.77 4.20
C VAL A 61 5.13 0.77 5.62
N GLU A 62 5.50 1.97 6.06
CA GLU A 62 5.62 2.28 7.46
C GLU A 62 4.27 1.88 8.02
N ASP A 63 4.26 0.85 8.85
CA ASP A 63 3.05 0.46 9.55
C ASP A 63 2.70 1.65 10.44
N ALA A 64 1.89 2.57 9.90
CA ALA A 64 1.54 3.84 10.51
C ALA A 64 0.72 3.63 11.81
N LEU A 65 0.43 2.37 12.10
CA LEU A 65 -0.28 1.86 13.26
C LEU A 65 0.64 1.15 14.25
N ALA A 66 1.93 0.97 13.92
CA ALA A 66 2.91 0.42 14.84
C ALA A 66 2.99 1.27 16.12
N GLY A 67 2.70 0.64 17.26
CA GLY A 67 2.74 1.28 18.57
C GLY A 67 1.49 2.08 18.94
N VAL A 68 0.43 2.07 18.11
CA VAL A 68 -0.86 2.65 18.51
C VAL A 68 -1.43 1.87 19.67
N LYS A 69 -1.84 2.59 20.72
CA LYS A 69 -2.44 2.04 21.93
C LYS A 69 -3.95 2.21 21.85
N ALA A 70 -4.68 1.12 22.10
CA ALA A 70 -6.13 1.17 22.17
C ALA A 70 -6.61 1.91 23.45
N PRO A 71 -7.69 2.69 23.38
CA PRO A 71 -8.31 3.28 24.56
C PRO A 71 -8.97 2.20 25.43
N CYS A 72 -8.88 2.35 26.75
CA CYS A 72 -9.62 1.49 27.68
C CYS A 72 -11.12 1.73 27.60
N LEU A 73 -11.91 0.68 27.77
CA LEU A 73 -13.36 0.77 27.96
C LEU A 73 -13.68 1.37 29.33
N GLN A 74 -14.84 2.03 29.41
CA GLN A 74 -15.40 2.39 30.70
C GLN A 74 -15.82 1.13 31.47
N GLU A 75 -15.71 1.18 32.80
CA GLU A 75 -16.08 0.05 33.65
C GLU A 75 -17.58 -0.29 33.46
N GLY A 76 -17.87 -1.56 33.17
CA GLY A 76 -19.23 -2.03 32.92
C GLY A 76 -19.80 -1.68 31.53
N ALA A 77 -18.97 -1.22 30.58
CA ALA A 77 -19.43 -0.94 29.22
C ALA A 77 -19.98 -2.21 28.55
N LEU A 78 -21.25 -2.16 28.14
CA LEU A 78 -21.90 -3.25 27.43
C LEU A 78 -21.66 -3.14 25.92
N PRO A 79 -21.69 -4.27 25.19
CA PRO A 79 -21.71 -4.26 23.72
C PRO A 79 -22.94 -3.51 23.20
N ILE A 80 -22.76 -2.83 22.07
CA ILE A 80 -23.86 -2.12 21.40
C ILE A 80 -24.60 -3.10 20.48
N PRO A 81 -25.94 -3.06 20.40
CA PRO A 81 -26.68 -3.84 19.42
C PRO A 81 -26.16 -3.58 18.00
N TYR A 82 -25.94 -4.62 17.21
CA TYR A 82 -25.27 -4.49 15.90
C TYR A 82 -25.96 -3.47 14.97
N GLY A 83 -27.29 -3.40 14.98
CA GLY A 83 -28.05 -2.44 14.19
C GLY A 83 -27.82 -0.96 14.56
N GLU A 84 -27.30 -0.68 15.75
CA GLU A 84 -26.96 0.67 16.23
C GLU A 84 -25.50 1.03 15.94
N VAL A 85 -24.69 0.07 15.47
CA VAL A 85 -23.30 0.29 15.08
C VAL A 85 -23.26 0.75 13.62
N GLN A 86 -23.04 2.04 13.40
CA GLN A 86 -22.86 2.62 12.06
C GLN A 86 -21.42 2.48 11.58
N VAL A 87 -21.21 1.67 10.55
CA VAL A 87 -19.88 1.35 10.02
C VAL A 87 -19.69 1.95 8.62
N ARG A 88 -18.55 2.62 8.40
CA ARG A 88 -18.04 2.94 7.05
C ARG A 88 -16.93 1.95 6.72
N VAL A 89 -17.08 1.22 5.62
CA VAL A 89 -16.11 0.17 5.23
C VAL A 89 -15.22 0.70 4.12
N LEU A 90 -13.92 0.80 4.39
CA LEU A 90 -12.90 1.30 3.48
C LEU A 90 -11.92 0.19 3.11
N ASN A 91 -11.63 0.07 1.82
CA ASN A 91 -10.64 -0.88 1.32
C ASN A 91 -9.27 -0.22 1.21
N ALA A 92 -8.28 -0.75 1.94
CA ALA A 92 -6.88 -0.36 1.83
C ALA A 92 -5.98 -1.59 1.55
N SER A 93 -6.57 -2.72 1.15
CA SER A 93 -5.84 -3.99 1.01
C SER A 93 -5.15 -4.21 -0.33
N GLY A 94 -5.34 -3.29 -1.29
CA GLY A 94 -4.96 -3.46 -2.69
C GLY A 94 -5.83 -4.48 -3.48
N LYS A 95 -6.72 -5.22 -2.81
CA LYS A 95 -7.60 -6.24 -3.43
C LYS A 95 -8.96 -5.64 -3.79
N GLY A 96 -9.33 -5.68 -5.07
CA GLY A 96 -10.63 -5.16 -5.53
C GLY A 96 -11.84 -5.88 -4.92
N GLY A 97 -12.87 -5.11 -4.55
CA GLY A 97 -14.16 -5.65 -4.08
C GLY A 97 -14.21 -6.11 -2.62
N LEU A 98 -13.11 -6.00 -1.87
CA LEU A 98 -13.04 -6.50 -0.50
C LEU A 98 -14.00 -5.80 0.46
N ALA A 99 -14.12 -4.47 0.37
CA ALA A 99 -15.04 -3.70 1.21
C ALA A 99 -16.51 -4.01 0.90
N ALA A 100 -16.85 -4.25 -0.37
CA ALA A 100 -18.20 -4.66 -0.77
C ALA A 100 -18.56 -6.07 -0.25
N ALA A 101 -17.62 -7.00 -0.28
CA ALA A 101 -17.80 -8.33 0.31
C ALA A 101 -17.97 -8.25 1.84
N ASN A 102 -17.15 -7.44 2.52
CA ASN A 102 -17.27 -7.20 3.96
C ASN A 102 -18.63 -6.60 4.32
N LYS A 103 -19.09 -5.58 3.57
CA LYS A 103 -20.42 -5.00 3.73
C LYS A 103 -21.50 -6.08 3.76
N GLN A 104 -21.51 -6.97 2.77
CA GLN A 104 -22.55 -8.01 2.68
C GLN A 104 -22.54 -8.96 3.90
N ILE A 105 -21.37 -9.27 4.43
CA ILE A 105 -21.24 -10.13 5.62
C ILE A 105 -21.72 -9.38 6.86
N LEU A 106 -21.29 -8.14 7.05
CA LEU A 106 -21.70 -7.30 8.19
C LEU A 106 -23.21 -7.01 8.19
N GLU A 107 -23.80 -6.71 7.03
CA GLU A 107 -25.25 -6.52 6.90
C GLU A 107 -26.03 -7.80 7.24
N LYS A 108 -25.54 -8.98 6.84
CA LYS A 108 -26.13 -10.27 7.24
C LYS A 108 -26.05 -10.51 8.74
N ARG A 109 -24.98 -10.05 9.38
CA ARG A 109 -24.82 -10.05 10.84
C ARG A 109 -25.66 -8.96 11.53
N GLY A 110 -26.33 -8.08 10.79
CA GLY A 110 -27.23 -7.06 11.33
C GLY A 110 -26.55 -5.72 11.65
N PHE A 111 -25.32 -5.49 11.18
CA PHE A 111 -24.67 -4.17 11.28
C PHE A 111 -25.26 -3.17 10.28
N THR A 112 -25.26 -1.89 10.67
CA THR A 112 -25.68 -0.79 9.79
C THR A 112 -24.50 -0.23 9.02
N ILE A 113 -24.45 -0.45 7.71
CA ILE A 113 -23.37 0.05 6.85
C ILE A 113 -23.75 1.42 6.26
N ALA A 114 -23.05 2.47 6.70
CA ALA A 114 -23.26 3.85 6.26
C ALA A 114 -22.67 4.11 4.87
N SER A 115 -21.47 3.59 4.60
CA SER A 115 -20.83 3.73 3.30
C SER A 115 -19.79 2.63 3.03
N VAL A 116 -19.45 2.47 1.74
CA VAL A 116 -18.39 1.59 1.26
C VAL A 116 -17.52 2.36 0.28
N GLY A 117 -16.20 2.22 0.38
CA GLY A 117 -15.27 2.86 -0.54
C GLY A 117 -13.87 2.29 -0.48
N ASP A 118 -12.95 2.93 -1.20
CA ASP A 118 -11.51 2.71 -1.06
C ASP A 118 -10.92 3.80 -0.17
N LEU A 119 -9.91 3.45 0.63
CA LEU A 119 -9.14 4.43 1.38
C LEU A 119 -8.41 5.35 0.39
N LYS A 120 -8.48 6.65 0.61
CA LYS A 120 -7.84 7.68 -0.22
C LYS A 120 -6.82 8.47 0.57
N ASP A 121 -5.70 8.80 -0.05
CA ASP A 121 -4.73 9.76 0.47
C ASP A 121 -5.24 11.21 0.35
N ALA A 122 -4.48 12.16 0.88
CA ALA A 122 -4.79 13.59 0.79
C ALA A 122 -4.84 14.14 -0.65
N ALA A 123 -4.29 13.41 -1.63
CA ALA A 123 -4.34 13.73 -3.05
C ALA A 123 -5.49 13.02 -3.78
N GLY A 124 -6.35 12.29 -3.07
CA GLY A 124 -7.49 11.55 -3.62
C GLY A 124 -7.13 10.24 -4.33
N LYS A 125 -5.89 9.75 -4.19
CA LYS A 125 -5.44 8.47 -4.76
C LYS A 125 -5.71 7.32 -3.80
N ASN A 126 -5.86 6.10 -4.32
CA ASN A 126 -5.99 4.92 -3.48
C ASN A 126 -4.76 4.78 -2.58
N GLN A 127 -5.02 4.61 -1.28
CA GLN A 127 -4.00 4.38 -0.28
C GLN A 127 -4.11 2.94 0.22
N GLU A 128 -2.99 2.23 0.17
CA GLU A 128 -2.86 0.88 0.70
C GLU A 128 -2.32 0.92 2.14
N GLN A 129 -2.71 -0.06 2.94
CA GLN A 129 -2.31 -0.20 4.34
C GLN A 129 -2.11 -1.67 4.68
N ALA A 130 -1.01 -1.99 5.38
CA ALA A 130 -0.71 -3.35 5.78
C ALA A 130 -1.74 -3.90 6.79
N SER A 131 -2.05 -3.12 7.82
CA SER A 131 -2.85 -3.57 8.96
C SER A 131 -4.31 -3.11 8.89
N THR A 132 -5.24 -3.97 9.29
CA THR A 132 -6.65 -3.65 9.44
C THR A 132 -6.85 -2.74 10.65
N GLN A 133 -7.64 -1.70 10.46
CA GLN A 133 -7.82 -0.63 11.44
C GLN A 133 -9.29 -0.34 11.65
N ILE A 134 -9.64 -0.09 12.91
CA ILE A 134 -10.96 0.40 13.29
C ILE A 134 -10.76 1.76 13.97
N SER A 135 -11.26 2.82 13.34
CA SER A 135 -11.14 4.19 13.83
C SER A 135 -12.47 4.71 14.36
N PHE A 136 -12.44 5.41 15.49
CA PHE A 136 -13.64 5.85 16.18
C PHE A 136 -13.36 7.05 17.09
N GLY A 137 -14.39 7.85 17.33
CA GLY A 137 -14.34 8.94 18.29
C GLY A 137 -14.56 8.47 19.73
N ALA A 138 -14.41 9.38 20.69
CA ALA A 138 -14.60 9.08 22.10
C ALA A 138 -16.02 8.56 22.45
N THR A 139 -17.03 8.92 21.66
CA THR A 139 -18.42 8.46 21.82
C THR A 139 -18.69 7.10 21.14
N GLY A 140 -17.77 6.65 20.28
CA GLY A 140 -17.89 5.42 19.47
C GLY A 140 -17.13 4.21 20.03
N ILE A 141 -16.61 4.28 21.25
CA ILE A 141 -15.71 3.25 21.81
C ILE A 141 -16.43 1.91 21.90
N ALA A 142 -17.62 1.85 22.52
CA ALA A 142 -18.35 0.59 22.67
C ALA A 142 -18.74 -0.02 21.30
N GLN A 143 -19.11 0.82 20.33
CA GLN A 143 -19.41 0.43 18.95
C GLN A 143 -18.18 -0.18 18.28
N ALA A 144 -17.02 0.45 18.41
CA ALA A 144 -15.77 -0.04 17.84
C ALA A 144 -15.33 -1.36 18.45
N TYR A 145 -15.42 -1.50 19.78
CA TYR A 145 -15.10 -2.76 20.46
C TYR A 145 -16.08 -3.89 20.10
N THR A 146 -17.35 -3.56 19.89
CA THR A 146 -18.35 -4.51 19.41
C THR A 146 -17.98 -5.00 18.00
N LEU A 147 -17.64 -4.09 17.09
CA LEU A 147 -17.20 -4.45 15.75
C LEU A 147 -15.88 -5.25 15.77
N ALA A 148 -14.94 -4.87 16.64
CA ALA A 148 -13.62 -5.46 16.72
C ALA A 148 -13.62 -6.96 17.03
N ALA A 149 -14.61 -7.46 17.77
CA ALA A 149 -14.72 -8.90 18.04
C ALA A 149 -15.00 -9.76 16.80
N HIS A 150 -15.35 -9.14 15.66
CA HIS A 150 -15.52 -9.84 14.39
C HIS A 150 -14.25 -9.89 13.53
N TYR A 151 -13.15 -9.26 13.96
CA TYR A 151 -11.91 -9.14 13.20
C TYR A 151 -10.71 -9.61 14.03
N ASP A 152 -9.88 -10.45 13.43
CA ASP A 152 -8.61 -10.82 14.03
C ASP A 152 -7.61 -9.67 13.91
N ASP A 153 -6.91 -9.37 15.01
CA ASP A 153 -5.80 -8.41 15.09
C ASP A 153 -6.10 -7.00 14.51
N ALA A 154 -7.35 -6.54 14.60
CA ALA A 154 -7.70 -5.18 14.20
C ALA A 154 -7.10 -4.14 15.16
N VAL A 155 -6.41 -3.14 14.61
CA VAL A 155 -5.85 -2.04 15.41
C VAL A 155 -6.93 -1.00 15.70
N LEU A 156 -7.20 -0.79 16.99
CA LEU A 156 -8.14 0.24 17.45
C LEU A 156 -7.45 1.60 17.54
N VAL A 157 -7.98 2.58 16.81
CA VAL A 157 -7.41 3.93 16.70
C VAL A 157 -8.44 4.95 17.17
N LEU A 158 -8.07 5.73 18.18
CA LEU A 158 -8.88 6.86 18.62
C LEU A 158 -8.68 8.06 17.67
N ASP A 159 -9.80 8.53 17.14
CA ASP A 159 -9.92 9.69 16.27
C ASP A 159 -10.53 10.89 17.04
N ASP A 160 -10.40 12.11 16.50
CA ASP A 160 -10.92 13.34 17.12
C ASP A 160 -12.39 13.63 16.78
N ARG A 161 -13.04 12.74 16.01
CA ARG A 161 -14.46 12.86 15.66
C ARG A 161 -15.37 12.87 16.90
N ALA A 162 -16.43 13.67 16.81
CA ALA A 162 -17.44 13.78 17.89
C ALA A 162 -18.57 12.75 17.77
N ASP A 163 -18.79 12.20 16.57
CA ASP A 163 -19.83 11.21 16.32
C ASP A 163 -19.41 9.78 16.73
N ALA A 164 -20.40 8.90 16.84
CA ALA A 164 -20.20 7.50 17.18
C ALA A 164 -20.00 6.60 15.94
N THR A 165 -19.68 7.17 14.78
CA THR A 165 -19.45 6.39 13.56
C THR A 165 -18.09 5.69 13.63
N VAL A 166 -18.05 4.46 13.13
CA VAL A 166 -16.86 3.61 13.15
C VAL A 166 -16.37 3.40 11.73
N ASP A 167 -15.08 3.66 11.49
CA ASP A 167 -14.45 3.40 10.20
C ASP A 167 -13.67 2.11 10.27
N LEU A 168 -14.07 1.14 9.45
CA LEU A 168 -13.36 -0.10 9.26
C LEU A 168 -12.50 0.01 8.00
N VAL A 169 -11.20 0.10 8.17
CA VAL A 169 -10.21 0.09 7.09
C VAL A 169 -9.63 -1.32 6.97
N LEU A 170 -9.92 -2.00 5.87
CA LEU A 170 -9.44 -3.35 5.59
C LEU A 170 -8.04 -3.28 4.98
N GLY A 171 -7.05 -3.72 5.75
CA GLY A 171 -5.64 -3.75 5.31
C GLY A 171 -5.31 -5.01 4.50
N GLU A 172 -4.07 -5.11 4.06
CA GLU A 172 -3.52 -6.28 3.36
C GLU A 172 -3.58 -7.57 4.22
N ASN A 173 -3.41 -7.42 5.54
CA ASN A 173 -3.47 -8.50 6.53
C ASN A 173 -4.88 -9.08 6.70
N PHE A 174 -5.92 -8.41 6.19
CA PHE A 174 -7.27 -8.92 6.27
C PHE A 174 -7.44 -10.17 5.41
N VAL A 175 -7.88 -11.25 6.04
CA VAL A 175 -8.19 -12.52 5.37
C VAL A 175 -9.70 -12.75 5.36
N ASN A 176 -10.30 -12.88 6.53
CA ASN A 176 -11.74 -13.10 6.73
C ASN A 176 -12.17 -12.52 8.08
N LEU A 177 -13.48 -12.44 8.27
CA LEU A 177 -14.06 -12.18 9.58
C LEU A 177 -13.97 -13.45 10.43
N VAL A 178 -13.90 -13.27 11.74
CA VAL A 178 -14.06 -14.35 12.71
C VAL A 178 -15.40 -15.05 12.47
N ASP A 179 -15.41 -16.39 12.49
CA ASP A 179 -16.62 -17.18 12.38
C ASP A 179 -17.65 -16.74 13.43
N GLU A 180 -18.90 -16.61 13.03
CA GLU A 180 -19.93 -15.99 13.88
C GLU A 180 -20.14 -16.76 15.19
N GLU A 181 -19.99 -18.08 15.15
CA GLU A 181 -20.06 -18.97 16.32
C GLU A 181 -18.90 -18.75 17.30
N LEU A 182 -17.78 -18.19 16.84
CA LEU A 182 -16.59 -17.90 17.64
C LEU A 182 -16.56 -16.45 18.14
N VAL A 183 -17.53 -15.61 17.74
CA VAL A 183 -17.63 -14.23 18.25
C VAL A 183 -18.13 -14.28 19.69
N GLN A 184 -17.24 -14.06 20.65
CA GLN A 184 -17.55 -14.13 22.08
C GLN A 184 -18.08 -12.80 22.63
N ILE A 185 -19.17 -12.29 22.04
CA ILE A 185 -19.88 -11.11 22.56
C ILE A 185 -21.28 -11.51 23.00
N ASP A 186 -21.55 -11.40 24.30
CA ASP A 186 -22.89 -11.50 24.89
C ASP A 186 -23.38 -10.08 25.21
N PRO A 187 -24.55 -9.64 24.70
CA PRO A 187 -25.07 -8.30 24.95
C PRO A 187 -25.35 -7.99 26.44
N ALA A 188 -25.48 -9.01 27.29
CA ALA A 188 -25.67 -8.86 28.73
C ALA A 188 -24.36 -8.85 29.54
N VAL A 189 -23.22 -9.16 28.91
CA VAL A 189 -21.92 -9.25 29.57
C VAL A 189 -21.06 -8.04 29.21
N PRO A 190 -20.47 -7.33 30.20
CA PRO A 190 -19.57 -6.22 29.93
C PRO A 190 -18.38 -6.61 29.07
N LEU A 191 -18.01 -5.72 28.15
CA LEU A 191 -16.81 -5.85 27.33
C LEU A 191 -15.56 -5.75 28.21
N THR A 192 -14.54 -6.53 27.86
CA THR A 192 -13.26 -6.53 28.57
C THR A 192 -12.25 -5.65 27.82
N SER A 193 -11.58 -4.77 28.55
CA SER A 193 -10.51 -3.94 27.97
C SER A 193 -9.28 -4.79 27.59
N PRO A 194 -8.64 -4.50 26.44
CA PRO A 194 -7.40 -5.17 26.05
C PRO A 194 -6.28 -4.92 27.04
N ALA A 195 -5.38 -5.90 27.18
CA ALA A 195 -4.19 -5.75 28.01
C ALA A 195 -3.32 -4.59 27.49
N GLY A 196 -2.98 -3.66 28.38
CA GLY A 196 -2.14 -2.50 28.03
C GLY A 196 -2.88 -1.38 27.28
N CYS A 197 -4.21 -1.35 27.34
CA CYS A 197 -5.00 -0.19 26.96
C CYS A 197 -4.59 1.05 27.78
N VAL A 198 -4.87 2.23 27.25
CA VAL A 198 -4.53 3.51 27.89
C VAL A 198 -5.77 4.39 28.05
N ALA A 199 -5.76 5.30 29.02
CA ALA A 199 -6.88 6.22 29.22
C ALA A 199 -7.00 7.19 28.04
N ILE A 200 -8.23 7.49 27.60
CA ILE A 200 -8.54 8.35 26.44
C ILE A 200 -7.79 9.68 26.52
N GLU A 201 -7.75 10.31 27.70
CA GLU A 201 -7.09 11.59 27.95
C GLU A 201 -5.58 11.60 27.68
N THR A 202 -4.96 10.41 27.66
CA THR A 202 -3.51 10.24 27.42
C THR A 202 -3.19 9.91 25.96
N ILE A 203 -4.21 9.65 25.14
CA ILE A 203 -4.05 9.35 23.72
C ILE A 203 -4.13 10.65 22.95
N THR A 204 -3.13 10.92 22.10
CA THR A 204 -3.27 11.95 21.07
C THR A 204 -4.17 11.39 19.98
N PRO A 205 -5.38 11.95 19.75
CA PRO A 205 -6.25 11.48 18.69
C PRO A 205 -5.53 11.60 17.36
N LYS A 206 -5.57 10.55 16.57
CA LYS A 206 -5.01 10.55 15.21
C LYS A 206 -6.17 10.80 14.28
N ALA A 207 -6.17 11.94 13.59
CA ALA A 207 -7.14 12.25 12.56
C ALA A 207 -7.21 11.08 11.56
N ALA A 208 -8.28 10.29 11.65
CA ALA A 208 -8.50 9.16 10.78
C ALA A 208 -9.44 9.59 9.66
N TYR A 209 -8.84 9.74 8.47
CA TYR A 209 -9.48 9.91 7.17
C TYR A 209 -10.39 11.15 7.01
N VAL A 210 -9.87 12.13 6.27
CA VAL A 210 -10.65 13.22 5.67
C VAL A 210 -11.60 12.58 4.65
N ALA A 211 -12.89 12.49 5.01
CA ALA A 211 -13.92 12.10 4.05
C ALA A 211 -13.86 13.04 2.82
N PRO A 212 -14.01 12.54 1.59
CA PRO A 212 -14.16 13.41 0.44
C PRO A 212 -15.38 14.31 0.69
N VAL A 213 -15.14 15.63 0.69
CA VAL A 213 -16.21 16.63 0.72
C VAL A 213 -17.16 16.27 -0.42
N PRO A 214 -18.48 16.10 -0.18
CA PRO A 214 -19.43 15.97 -1.27
C PRO A 214 -19.24 17.20 -2.16
N VAL A 215 -18.89 16.97 -3.43
CA VAL A 215 -18.83 18.07 -4.40
C VAL A 215 -20.24 18.62 -4.46
N GLU A 216 -20.42 19.80 -3.88
CA GLU A 216 -21.67 20.55 -3.98
C GLU A 216 -21.98 20.69 -5.47
N GLU A 217 -23.10 20.09 -5.86
CA GLU A 217 -23.58 20.05 -7.24
C GLU A 217 -23.80 21.50 -7.66
N ALA A 218 -22.87 22.03 -8.47
CA ALA A 218 -22.95 23.39 -8.98
C ALA A 218 -24.33 23.57 -9.66
N PRO A 219 -25.05 24.68 -9.38
CA PRO A 219 -26.35 24.89 -9.96
C PRO A 219 -26.22 24.94 -11.48
N ALA A 220 -27.04 24.15 -12.17
CA ALA A 220 -27.21 24.26 -13.61
C ALA A 220 -27.73 25.66 -13.93
N GLU A 221 -26.86 26.52 -14.47
CA GLU A 221 -27.29 27.77 -15.09
C GLU A 221 -28.00 27.43 -16.42
N GLY A 222 -29.22 27.96 -16.55
CA GLY A 222 -30.02 27.94 -17.78
C GLY A 222 -29.75 29.12 -18.69
#